data_AF-A0A9X2QFX3-F1
#
_entry.id   AF-A0A9X2QFX3-F1
#
_cell.length_a   1.000
_cell.length_b   1.000
_cell.length_c   1.000
_cell.angle_alpha   90.00
_cell.angle_beta   90.00
_cell.angle_gamma   90.00
#
_symmetry.space_group_name_H-M   'P 1'
#
loop_
_entity.id
_entity.type
_entity.pdbx_description
1 polymer ?
#
loop_
_entity_poly.entity_id
_entity_poly.type
_entity_poly.pdbx_seq_one_letter_code
_entity_poly.pdbx_strand_id
1 'polypeptide(L)'
;MTRLVSILAVLAAAVAGLGLGAYWLTASSGEAELQTSVSVSEAMAGDTTGYRRATAPRAFTFPEDYGPHPGYKTEWWYVTGTLSGPDAQPYGYELTIFRTGLTPPDEAPDSPPAGWRTNQLYLAHFAVTDGATEEFHAFERFQRGGAGLAGAQSSPFRVWLDDWSMTGPDSSAFPLRLRAQQEGIGIDLALRPTKPRVLQGDQGLSQKGPGGGNASYYYSYTRLATEGTLVLSGDTLSVTGNSWMDREWSTSALGPDQEGWDWFSLQLDDGRDLMYYQLRRTDGTPSRFSEGVIVGPDGATQTLDRSDVSVEVLETWTSPDGTHTYPVDWTLRVPDEDIDLRITPLFPDQELDVSVRYWEGFVRVKGSATGRGYVEMTGYGDSPGSPVS
;
A
#
# COMPACT_ATOMS: atom_id res chain seq x y z
N MET A 1 -57.01 25.92 -47.83
CA MET A 1 -56.64 25.68 -46.41
C MET A 1 -55.60 24.57 -46.24
N THR A 2 -55.60 23.50 -47.04
CA THR A 2 -54.72 22.32 -46.87
C THR A 2 -53.21 22.56 -47.06
N ARG A 3 -52.80 23.43 -47.99
CA ARG A 3 -51.36 23.74 -48.21
C ARG A 3 -50.73 24.57 -47.08
N LEU A 4 -51.49 25.49 -46.49
CA LEU A 4 -50.99 26.36 -45.41
C LEU A 4 -50.74 25.56 -44.12
N VAL A 5 -51.65 24.62 -43.80
CA VAL A 5 -51.52 23.71 -42.65
C VAL A 5 -50.31 22.79 -42.82
N SER A 6 -50.05 22.32 -44.05
CA SER A 6 -48.89 21.45 -44.33
C SER A 6 -47.56 22.19 -44.16
N ILE A 7 -47.48 23.46 -44.60
CA ILE A 7 -46.27 24.28 -44.45
C ILE A 7 -46.02 24.60 -42.97
N LEU A 8 -47.06 24.93 -42.21
CA LEU A 8 -46.95 25.19 -40.76
C LEU A 8 -46.51 23.94 -39.98
N ALA A 9 -46.99 22.75 -40.35
CA ALA A 9 -46.57 21.50 -39.72
C ALA A 9 -45.09 21.17 -39.98
N VAL A 10 -44.60 21.40 -41.20
CA VAL A 10 -43.18 21.20 -41.54
C VAL A 10 -42.29 22.21 -40.82
N LEU A 11 -42.71 23.47 -40.71
CA LEU A 11 -41.99 24.50 -39.96
C LEU A 11 -41.94 24.20 -38.47
N ALA A 12 -43.05 23.74 -37.88
CA ALA A 12 -43.08 23.33 -36.47
C ALA A 12 -42.16 22.12 -36.20
N ALA A 13 -42.12 21.14 -37.10
CA ALA A 13 -41.22 19.99 -36.99
C ALA A 13 -39.74 20.40 -37.13
N ALA A 14 -39.43 21.34 -38.03
CA ALA A 14 -38.08 21.85 -38.21
C ALA A 14 -37.60 22.65 -36.98
N VAL A 15 -38.47 23.49 -36.40
CA VAL A 15 -38.17 24.24 -35.17
C VAL A 15 -38.01 23.30 -33.97
N ALA A 16 -38.86 22.27 -33.85
CA ALA A 16 -38.72 21.27 -32.80
C ALA A 16 -37.43 20.45 -32.96
N GLY A 17 -37.07 20.08 -34.20
CA GLY A 17 -35.82 19.38 -34.50
C GLY A 17 -34.57 20.23 -34.19
N LEU A 18 -34.61 21.52 -34.52
CA LEU A 18 -33.54 22.47 -34.16
C LEU A 18 -33.47 22.73 -32.65
N GLY A 19 -34.61 22.78 -31.96
CA GLY A 19 -34.67 22.92 -30.51
C GLY A 19 -34.15 21.70 -29.77
N LEU A 20 -34.46 20.49 -30.25
CA LEU A 20 -33.90 19.23 -29.74
C LEU A 20 -32.40 19.09 -30.04
N GLY A 21 -31.96 19.52 -31.23
CA GLY A 21 -30.55 19.55 -31.59
C GLY A 21 -29.76 20.55 -30.75
N ALA A 22 -30.31 21.74 -30.52
CA ALA A 22 -29.73 22.73 -29.62
C ALA A 22 -29.70 22.22 -28.18
N TYR A 23 -30.78 21.60 -27.69
CA TYR A 23 -30.81 20.97 -26.37
C TYR A 23 -29.76 19.86 -26.25
N TRP A 24 -29.55 19.01 -27.25
CA TRP A 24 -28.49 18.00 -27.20
C TRP A 24 -27.07 18.59 -27.28
N LEU A 25 -26.91 19.74 -27.96
CA LEU A 25 -25.62 20.44 -28.06
C LEU A 25 -25.31 21.31 -26.84
N THR A 26 -26.32 21.74 -26.08
CA THR A 26 -26.17 22.61 -24.89
C THR A 26 -26.51 21.93 -23.57
N ALA A 27 -27.16 20.76 -23.60
CA ALA A 27 -27.27 19.91 -22.43
C ALA A 27 -25.85 19.49 -22.11
N SER A 28 -25.32 20.07 -21.04
CA SER A 28 -24.11 19.59 -20.42
C SER A 28 -24.29 18.09 -20.23
N SER A 29 -23.58 17.28 -21.03
CA SER A 29 -23.07 16.02 -20.51
C SER A 29 -22.45 16.42 -19.19
N GLY A 30 -23.05 15.99 -18.06
CA GLY A 30 -22.48 16.28 -16.76
C GLY A 30 -21.00 16.06 -16.89
N GLU A 31 -20.19 17.10 -16.66
CA GLU A 31 -18.76 16.92 -16.57
C GLU A 31 -18.62 15.80 -15.56
N ALA A 32 -18.22 14.62 -16.03
CA ALA A 32 -17.74 13.61 -15.12
C ALA A 32 -16.65 14.34 -14.36
N GLU A 33 -16.86 14.58 -13.06
CA GLU A 33 -15.79 15.06 -12.21
C GLU A 33 -14.62 14.14 -12.53
N LEU A 34 -13.55 14.73 -13.06
CA LEU A 34 -12.31 14.03 -13.27
C LEU A 34 -11.86 13.64 -11.86
N GLN A 35 -12.21 12.44 -11.42
CA GLN A 35 -11.64 11.86 -10.22
C GLN A 35 -10.14 11.72 -10.52
N THR A 36 -9.35 12.53 -9.82
CA THR A 36 -7.89 12.57 -9.94
C THR A 36 -7.22 11.40 -9.22
N SER A 37 -8.00 10.57 -8.54
CA SER A 37 -7.57 9.35 -7.86
C SER A 37 -8.32 8.12 -8.37
N VAL A 38 -7.69 6.95 -8.24
CA VAL A 38 -8.25 5.63 -8.54
C VAL A 38 -8.30 4.84 -7.22
N SER A 39 -9.37 4.07 -7.00
CA SER A 39 -9.44 3.22 -5.80
C SER A 39 -8.40 2.10 -5.87
N VAL A 40 -7.91 1.63 -4.71
CA VAL A 40 -6.95 0.51 -4.67
C VAL A 40 -7.52 -0.75 -5.31
N SER A 41 -8.83 -0.98 -5.18
CA SER A 41 -9.52 -2.13 -5.77
C SER A 41 -9.45 -2.12 -7.30
N GLU A 42 -9.66 -0.95 -7.93
CA GLU A 42 -9.59 -0.76 -9.36
C GLU A 42 -8.14 -0.84 -9.87
N ALA A 43 -7.19 -0.27 -9.12
CA ALA A 43 -5.76 -0.36 -9.45
C ALA A 43 -5.24 -1.80 -9.46
N MET A 44 -5.80 -2.67 -8.61
CA MET A 44 -5.48 -4.10 -8.56
C MET A 44 -6.29 -4.97 -9.54
N ALA A 45 -7.35 -4.41 -10.14
CA ALA A 45 -8.25 -5.14 -11.02
C ALA A 45 -7.65 -5.44 -12.42
N GLY A 46 -8.44 -6.12 -13.25
CA GLY A 46 -8.11 -6.42 -14.65
C GLY A 46 -7.88 -7.91 -14.93
N ASP A 47 -7.56 -8.26 -16.18
CA ASP A 47 -7.43 -9.65 -16.59
C ASP A 47 -6.32 -10.36 -15.80
N THR A 48 -6.64 -11.56 -15.33
CA THR A 48 -5.77 -12.44 -14.53
C THR A 48 -5.52 -13.78 -15.22
N THR A 49 -6.09 -13.98 -16.40
CA THR A 49 -5.91 -15.19 -17.20
C THR A 49 -4.43 -15.38 -17.52
N GLY A 50 -3.95 -16.61 -17.41
CA GLY A 50 -2.54 -16.96 -17.66
C GLY A 50 -1.57 -16.70 -16.49
N TYR A 51 -1.95 -15.93 -15.48
CA TYR A 51 -1.14 -15.78 -14.27
C TYR A 51 -1.36 -16.92 -13.27
N ARG A 52 -0.32 -17.26 -12.50
CA ARG A 52 -0.38 -18.20 -11.37
C ARG A 52 -1.20 -17.60 -10.23
N ARG A 53 -1.79 -18.47 -9.40
CA ARG A 53 -2.52 -18.07 -8.18
C ARG A 53 -1.91 -18.71 -6.94
N ALA A 54 -2.06 -18.07 -5.78
CA ALA A 54 -1.64 -18.63 -4.51
C ALA A 54 -2.77 -19.52 -3.97
N THR A 55 -2.68 -20.83 -4.19
CA THR A 55 -3.79 -21.77 -3.91
C THR A 55 -3.52 -22.72 -2.77
N ALA A 56 -2.26 -22.87 -2.36
CA ALA A 56 -1.82 -23.77 -1.30
C ALA A 56 -0.49 -23.26 -0.71
N PRO A 57 -0.17 -23.61 0.54
CA PRO A 57 1.14 -23.31 1.12
C PRO A 57 2.28 -23.85 0.27
N ARG A 58 3.41 -23.13 0.26
CA ARG A 58 4.63 -23.53 -0.46
C ARG A 58 5.86 -23.34 0.41
N ALA A 59 6.91 -24.09 0.12
CA ALA A 59 8.23 -23.80 0.68
C ALA A 59 8.77 -22.49 0.10
N PHE A 60 9.27 -21.61 0.97
CA PHE A 60 10.01 -20.42 0.55
C PHE A 60 11.51 -20.75 0.44
N THR A 61 12.12 -20.41 -0.68
CA THR A 61 13.53 -20.66 -1.01
C THR A 61 14.26 -19.34 -1.13
N PHE A 62 15.36 -19.18 -0.40
CA PHE A 62 16.16 -17.95 -0.40
C PHE A 62 17.56 -18.27 -0.93
N PRO A 63 18.14 -17.41 -1.81
CA PRO A 63 17.75 -16.02 -2.06
C PRO A 63 16.66 -15.79 -3.12
N GLU A 64 16.13 -16.82 -3.77
CA GLU A 64 15.20 -16.70 -4.90
C GLU A 64 13.96 -15.87 -4.56
N ASP A 65 13.32 -16.12 -3.42
CA ASP A 65 12.09 -15.45 -2.98
C ASP A 65 12.32 -14.03 -2.43
N TYR A 66 13.57 -13.55 -2.41
CA TYR A 66 13.82 -12.10 -2.30
C TYR A 66 13.49 -11.38 -3.61
N GLY A 67 13.76 -12.02 -4.75
CA GLY A 67 13.59 -11.46 -6.08
C GLY A 67 12.12 -11.42 -6.56
N PRO A 68 11.92 -11.15 -7.85
CA PRO A 68 10.58 -11.01 -8.43
C PRO A 68 9.93 -12.35 -8.73
N HIS A 69 8.59 -12.37 -8.71
CA HIS A 69 7.76 -13.51 -9.06
C HIS A 69 6.87 -13.19 -10.28
N PRO A 70 7.43 -13.12 -11.51
CA PRO A 70 6.71 -12.67 -12.70
C PRO A 70 5.53 -13.58 -13.11
N GLY A 71 5.46 -14.79 -12.57
CA GLY A 71 4.31 -15.69 -12.73
C GLY A 71 3.03 -15.21 -12.08
N TYR A 72 3.11 -14.29 -11.12
CA TYR A 72 1.96 -13.66 -10.46
C TYR A 72 1.70 -12.30 -11.07
N LYS A 73 0.51 -11.71 -10.93
CA LYS A 73 0.21 -10.42 -11.54
C LYS A 73 0.79 -9.26 -10.74
N THR A 74 0.61 -9.26 -9.43
CA THR A 74 1.03 -8.17 -8.53
C THR A 74 2.11 -8.64 -7.56
N GLU A 75 2.97 -7.71 -7.17
CA GLU A 75 4.03 -7.94 -6.19
C GLU A 75 4.48 -6.60 -5.60
N TRP A 76 4.85 -6.59 -4.32
CA TRP A 76 5.33 -5.38 -3.66
C TRP A 76 6.44 -5.62 -2.64
N TRP A 77 7.42 -4.73 -2.64
CA TRP A 77 8.44 -4.58 -1.62
C TRP A 77 8.10 -3.33 -0.83
N TYR A 78 7.65 -3.52 0.40
CA TYR A 78 7.14 -2.45 1.25
C TYR A 78 8.03 -2.32 2.48
N VAL A 79 8.59 -1.15 2.73
CA VAL A 79 9.38 -0.88 3.93
C VAL A 79 8.89 0.38 4.61
N THR A 80 8.49 0.25 5.87
CA THR A 80 8.21 1.37 6.75
C THR A 80 9.25 1.42 7.86
N GLY A 81 9.48 2.59 8.44
CA GLY A 81 10.38 2.68 9.57
C GLY A 81 10.20 3.91 10.42
N THR A 82 10.48 3.73 11.70
CA THR A 82 10.49 4.82 12.69
C THR A 82 11.94 5.11 13.06
N LEU A 83 12.32 6.37 12.92
CA LEU A 83 13.66 6.87 13.07
C LEU A 83 13.72 7.88 14.23
N SER A 84 14.91 8.02 14.79
CA SER A 84 15.26 9.01 15.79
C SER A 84 16.53 9.73 15.31
N GLY A 85 16.41 11.03 15.09
CA GLY A 85 17.52 11.91 14.73
C GLY A 85 18.24 12.49 15.96
N PRO A 86 19.01 13.59 15.77
CA PRO A 86 19.58 14.35 16.87
C PRO A 86 18.51 14.73 17.92
N ASP A 87 18.92 14.77 19.19
CA ASP A 87 18.03 15.08 20.33
C ASP A 87 16.79 14.15 20.46
N ALA A 88 16.87 12.94 19.91
CA ALA A 88 15.80 11.93 19.89
C ALA A 88 14.53 12.40 19.14
N GLN A 89 14.67 13.34 18.22
CA GLN A 89 13.59 13.83 17.38
C GLN A 89 13.01 12.69 16.51
N PRO A 90 11.70 12.40 16.58
CA PRO A 90 11.07 11.33 15.80
C PRO A 90 10.91 11.69 14.33
N TYR A 91 11.22 10.72 13.46
CA TYR A 91 10.93 10.78 12.03
C TYR A 91 10.31 9.45 11.58
N GLY A 92 9.50 9.49 10.54
CA GLY A 92 8.98 8.30 9.86
C GLY A 92 9.45 8.27 8.41
N TYR A 93 9.50 7.08 7.81
CA TYR A 93 9.59 6.96 6.36
C TYR A 93 8.87 5.72 5.86
N GLU A 94 8.44 5.75 4.61
CA GLU A 94 8.11 4.57 3.83
C GLU A 94 8.85 4.59 2.49
N LEU A 95 9.19 3.41 1.98
CA LEU A 95 9.59 3.22 0.59
C LEU A 95 8.93 1.95 0.08
N THR A 96 8.06 2.12 -0.91
CA THR A 96 7.31 1.02 -1.51
C THR A 96 7.58 0.92 -2.99
N ILE A 97 7.84 -0.28 -3.49
CA ILE A 97 7.93 -0.55 -4.93
C ILE A 97 6.96 -1.67 -5.28
N PHE A 98 6.00 -1.35 -6.13
CA PHE A 98 5.00 -2.24 -6.69
C PHE A 98 5.40 -2.67 -8.09
N ARG A 99 5.10 -3.92 -8.43
CA ARG A 99 5.21 -4.49 -9.77
C ARG A 99 3.85 -5.01 -10.19
N THR A 100 3.41 -4.61 -11.38
CA THR A 100 2.22 -5.17 -12.03
C THR A 100 2.56 -5.73 -13.40
N GLY A 101 2.13 -6.97 -13.65
CA GLY A 101 2.24 -7.63 -14.94
C GLY A 101 1.18 -7.10 -15.92
N LEU A 102 1.62 -6.66 -17.08
CA LEU A 102 0.76 -6.25 -18.19
C LEU A 102 0.30 -7.44 -19.04
N THR A 103 1.15 -8.46 -19.20
CA THR A 103 0.81 -9.74 -19.83
C THR A 103 1.50 -10.91 -19.11
N PRO A 104 0.87 -12.10 -19.03
CA PRO A 104 1.45 -13.27 -18.39
C PRO A 104 2.79 -13.70 -19.02
N PRO A 105 3.68 -14.37 -18.27
CA PRO A 105 4.99 -14.78 -18.78
C PRO A 105 4.93 -15.71 -20.00
N ASP A 106 3.93 -16.59 -20.07
CA ASP A 106 3.79 -17.57 -21.15
C ASP A 106 3.35 -16.92 -22.49
N GLU A 107 2.92 -15.66 -22.44
CA GLU A 107 2.58 -14.83 -23.61
C GLU A 107 3.63 -13.73 -23.87
N ALA A 108 4.66 -13.64 -23.03
CA ALA A 108 5.77 -12.71 -23.24
C ALA A 108 6.65 -13.19 -24.41
N PRO A 109 7.20 -12.30 -25.24
CA PRO A 109 8.09 -12.70 -26.32
C PRO A 109 9.31 -13.48 -25.78
N ASP A 110 9.73 -14.54 -26.48
CA ASP A 110 10.86 -15.43 -26.13
C ASP A 110 12.23 -14.74 -25.93
N SER A 111 12.32 -13.43 -26.17
CA SER A 111 13.55 -12.65 -26.02
C SER A 111 13.51 -11.81 -24.75
N PRO A 112 14.59 -11.73 -23.96
CA PRO A 112 14.65 -10.79 -22.84
C PRO A 112 14.32 -9.38 -23.34
N PRO A 113 13.65 -8.53 -22.55
CA PRO A 113 13.30 -7.17 -22.95
C PRO A 113 14.58 -6.35 -23.20
N ALA A 114 15.12 -6.45 -24.42
CA ALA A 114 16.19 -5.62 -24.91
C ALA A 114 15.54 -4.35 -25.49
N GLY A 115 15.79 -3.21 -24.84
CA GLY A 115 15.22 -1.91 -25.23
C GLY A 115 13.92 -1.57 -24.48
N TRP A 116 13.00 -0.90 -25.16
CA TRP A 116 11.83 -0.25 -24.54
C TRP A 116 10.62 -1.15 -24.30
N ARG A 117 10.60 -2.35 -24.90
CA ARG A 117 9.49 -3.30 -24.74
C ARG A 117 9.55 -3.92 -23.36
N THR A 118 8.41 -3.95 -22.68
CA THR A 118 8.24 -4.59 -21.36
C THR A 118 6.81 -5.11 -21.25
N ASN A 119 6.62 -6.18 -20.46
CA ASN A 119 5.32 -6.60 -19.97
C ASN A 119 5.16 -6.32 -18.47
N GLN A 120 6.05 -5.49 -17.90
CA GLN A 120 6.04 -5.11 -16.49
C GLN A 120 5.95 -3.60 -16.35
N LEU A 121 5.04 -3.14 -15.49
CA LEU A 121 4.94 -1.77 -15.00
C LEU A 121 5.34 -1.76 -13.52
N TYR A 122 6.08 -0.75 -13.13
CA TYR A 122 6.47 -0.49 -11.75
C TYR A 122 5.89 0.84 -11.30
N LEU A 123 5.41 0.86 -10.07
CA LEU A 123 4.97 2.02 -9.33
C LEU A 123 5.79 2.09 -8.03
N ALA A 124 6.16 3.27 -7.58
CA ALA A 124 6.81 3.43 -6.29
C ALA A 124 6.27 4.64 -5.54
N HIS A 125 6.20 4.50 -4.22
CA HIS A 125 5.94 5.57 -3.28
C HIS A 125 7.16 5.74 -2.37
N PHE A 126 7.43 7.00 -2.04
CA PHE A 126 8.43 7.38 -1.05
C PHE A 126 7.84 8.51 -0.22
N ALA A 127 7.79 8.30 1.10
CA ALA A 127 7.35 9.33 2.02
C ALA A 127 8.24 9.47 3.24
N VAL A 128 8.24 10.67 3.81
CA VAL A 128 8.93 11.01 5.06
C VAL A 128 7.98 11.81 5.95
N THR A 129 7.85 11.36 7.20
CA THR A 129 7.15 12.07 8.27
C THR A 129 8.17 12.88 9.07
N ASP A 130 8.12 14.21 8.98
CA ASP A 130 8.93 15.11 9.81
C ASP A 130 8.21 15.42 11.13
N GLY A 131 8.65 14.77 12.21
CA GLY A 131 8.08 15.00 13.53
C GLY A 131 8.43 16.34 14.17
N ALA A 132 9.38 17.10 13.61
CA ALA A 132 9.81 18.39 14.16
C ALA A 132 8.91 19.52 13.67
N THR A 133 8.53 19.47 12.39
CA THR A 133 7.63 20.46 11.75
C THR A 133 6.19 19.98 11.66
N GLU A 134 5.93 18.69 11.93
CA GLU A 134 4.64 18.03 11.70
C GLU A 134 4.22 18.08 10.23
N GLU A 135 5.19 17.88 9.33
CA GLU A 135 4.98 17.85 7.88
C GLU A 135 5.15 16.43 7.33
N PHE A 136 4.30 16.07 6.36
CA PHE A 136 4.38 14.83 5.61
C PHE A 136 4.77 15.11 4.17
N HIS A 137 5.87 14.51 3.71
CA HIS A 137 6.35 14.63 2.34
C HIS A 137 6.13 13.29 1.62
N ALA A 138 5.34 13.28 0.55
CA ALA A 138 5.04 12.07 -0.21
C ALA A 138 5.28 12.27 -1.71
N PHE A 139 5.80 11.22 -2.35
CA PHE A 139 6.17 11.24 -3.76
C PHE A 139 5.78 9.94 -4.45
N GLU A 140 5.39 10.04 -5.72
CA GLU A 140 5.02 8.89 -6.56
C GLU A 140 5.82 8.87 -7.86
N ARG A 141 6.19 7.66 -8.32
CA ARG A 141 6.80 7.46 -9.64
C ARG A 141 6.28 6.21 -10.33
N PHE A 142 6.17 6.29 -11.65
CA PHE A 142 5.83 5.17 -12.52
C PHE A 142 6.94 4.92 -13.54
N GLN A 143 7.33 3.66 -13.73
CA GLN A 143 8.28 3.29 -14.75
C GLN A 143 7.95 1.96 -15.43
N ARG A 144 8.40 1.86 -16.68
CA ARG A 144 8.41 0.60 -17.42
C ARG A 144 9.57 -0.27 -16.94
N GLY A 145 9.36 -1.57 -16.82
CA GLY A 145 10.44 -2.54 -16.57
C GLY A 145 11.45 -2.72 -17.72
N GLY A 146 11.38 -1.88 -18.76
CA GLY A 146 12.26 -1.91 -19.93
C GLY A 146 13.42 -0.91 -19.81
N ALA A 147 14.42 -1.05 -20.66
CA ALA A 147 15.57 -0.16 -20.78
C ALA A 147 16.37 0.07 -19.47
N GLY A 148 16.19 -0.79 -18.45
CA GLY A 148 16.86 -0.67 -17.16
C GLY A 148 16.27 0.41 -16.23
N LEU A 149 15.12 1.00 -16.58
CA LEU A 149 14.48 2.08 -15.79
C LEU A 149 13.91 1.58 -14.47
N ALA A 150 13.33 0.38 -14.46
CA ALA A 150 12.86 -0.28 -13.25
C ALA A 150 13.05 -1.79 -13.35
N GLY A 151 13.12 -2.46 -12.22
CA GLY A 151 13.30 -3.90 -12.19
C GLY A 151 13.49 -4.48 -10.79
N ALA A 152 13.58 -5.80 -10.75
CA ALA A 152 13.90 -6.55 -9.56
C ALA A 152 14.73 -7.80 -9.92
N GLN A 153 15.62 -8.23 -9.02
CA GLN A 153 16.44 -9.43 -9.16
C GLN A 153 16.84 -9.97 -7.77
N SER A 154 17.07 -11.29 -7.69
CA SER A 154 17.38 -11.99 -6.44
C SER A 154 18.86 -12.01 -6.07
N SER A 155 19.78 -12.07 -7.04
CA SER A 155 21.24 -12.15 -6.79
C SER A 155 22.06 -11.39 -7.83
N PRO A 156 22.84 -10.36 -7.43
CA PRO A 156 22.71 -9.65 -6.14
C PRO A 156 21.28 -9.14 -5.95
N PHE A 157 20.81 -9.07 -4.71
CA PHE A 157 19.46 -8.57 -4.44
C PHE A 157 19.36 -7.09 -4.84
N ARG A 158 18.41 -6.77 -5.71
CA ARG A 158 18.15 -5.39 -6.13
C ARG A 158 16.70 -5.25 -6.58
N VAL A 159 16.04 -4.21 -6.10
CA VAL A 159 14.75 -3.71 -6.61
C VAL A 159 14.91 -2.22 -6.84
N TRP A 160 14.48 -1.71 -7.98
CA TRP A 160 14.71 -0.29 -8.30
C TRP A 160 13.63 0.29 -9.21
N LEU A 161 13.46 1.59 -9.07
CA LEU A 161 12.74 2.48 -9.98
C LEU A 161 13.57 3.76 -10.10
N ASP A 162 14.19 3.96 -11.26
CA ASP A 162 15.21 4.98 -11.51
C ASP A 162 16.33 4.91 -10.45
N ASP A 163 16.48 5.94 -9.63
CA ASP A 163 17.45 6.03 -8.54
C ASP A 163 16.90 5.60 -7.17
N TRP A 164 15.60 5.36 -7.04
CA TRP A 164 15.01 4.75 -5.85
C TRP A 164 15.28 3.25 -5.84
N SER A 165 15.81 2.73 -4.74
CA SER A 165 16.28 1.35 -4.72
C SER A 165 16.34 0.71 -3.34
N MET A 166 16.20 -0.61 -3.36
CA MET A 166 16.46 -1.54 -2.27
C MET A 166 17.55 -2.51 -2.73
N THR A 167 18.69 -2.56 -2.05
CA THR A 167 19.85 -3.34 -2.51
C THR A 167 20.48 -4.16 -1.38
N GLY A 168 20.92 -5.38 -1.70
CA GLY A 168 21.63 -6.26 -0.78
C GLY A 168 22.94 -6.77 -1.40
N PRO A 169 23.86 -7.32 -0.60
CA PRO A 169 25.10 -7.93 -1.09
C PRO A 169 24.86 -9.17 -1.98
N ASP A 170 25.90 -9.62 -2.69
CA ASP A 170 25.79 -10.66 -3.74
C ASP A 170 25.09 -11.97 -3.30
N SER A 171 25.29 -12.39 -2.05
CA SER A 171 24.78 -13.66 -1.51
C SER A 171 23.68 -13.51 -0.45
N SER A 172 23.14 -12.31 -0.22
CA SER A 172 22.14 -12.05 0.83
C SER A 172 21.36 -10.76 0.54
N ALA A 173 20.08 -10.70 0.89
CA ALA A 173 19.34 -9.44 0.86
C ALA A 173 19.79 -8.45 1.95
N PHE A 174 20.45 -8.93 3.01
CA PHE A 174 20.84 -8.13 4.18
C PHE A 174 22.36 -8.04 4.39
N PRO A 175 22.89 -6.90 4.90
CA PRO A 175 22.15 -5.68 5.25
C PRO A 175 21.50 -5.04 4.02
N LEU A 176 20.24 -4.66 4.19
CA LEU A 176 19.43 -4.07 3.12
C LEU A 176 19.71 -2.58 3.09
N ARG A 177 20.14 -2.06 1.96
CA ARG A 177 20.35 -0.63 1.76
C ARG A 177 19.18 -0.03 0.99
N LEU A 178 18.53 0.95 1.60
CA LEU A 178 17.47 1.74 0.97
C LEU A 178 18.03 3.10 0.53
N ARG A 179 17.66 3.52 -0.66
CA ARG A 179 17.94 4.86 -1.18
C ARG A 179 16.71 5.38 -1.91
N ALA A 180 16.29 6.58 -1.55
CA ALA A 180 15.29 7.34 -2.28
C ALA A 180 15.56 8.83 -2.07
N GLN A 181 15.34 9.63 -3.11
CA GLN A 181 15.47 11.07 -3.02
C GLN A 181 14.53 11.75 -4.03
N GLN A 182 13.87 12.81 -3.59
CA GLN A 182 13.02 13.66 -4.41
C GLN A 182 12.91 15.03 -3.76
N GLU A 183 13.04 16.10 -4.56
CA GLU A 183 12.76 17.48 -4.11
C GLU A 183 13.46 17.92 -2.80
N GLY A 184 14.68 17.45 -2.57
CA GLY A 184 15.46 17.79 -1.38
C GLY A 184 15.12 16.96 -0.13
N ILE A 185 14.21 16.01 -0.24
CA ILE A 185 13.89 14.99 0.76
C ILE A 185 14.55 13.68 0.35
N GLY A 186 15.17 12.95 1.27
CA GLY A 186 15.80 11.68 0.90
C GLY A 186 16.28 10.81 2.05
N ILE A 187 16.49 9.53 1.78
CA ILE A 187 17.00 8.53 2.72
C ILE A 187 18.19 7.77 2.11
N ASP A 188 19.20 7.47 2.93
CA ASP A 188 20.21 6.45 2.66
C ASP A 188 20.40 5.65 3.95
N LEU A 189 19.73 4.49 4.02
CA LEU A 189 19.58 3.70 5.25
C LEU A 189 20.10 2.29 5.05
N ALA A 190 20.75 1.74 6.08
CA ALA A 190 21.15 0.35 6.18
C ALA A 190 20.30 -0.36 7.25
N LEU A 191 19.67 -1.46 6.86
CA LEU A 191 18.70 -2.21 7.65
C LEU A 191 19.22 -3.62 7.92
N ARG A 192 19.17 -4.07 9.18
CA ARG A 192 19.68 -5.38 9.62
C ARG A 192 18.62 -6.12 10.43
N PRO A 193 18.21 -7.33 10.03
CA PRO A 193 17.27 -8.12 10.82
C PRO A 193 17.81 -8.39 12.22
N THR A 194 17.00 -8.06 13.22
CA THR A 194 17.25 -8.42 14.63
C THR A 194 16.36 -9.57 15.09
N LYS A 195 15.38 -9.94 14.26
CA LYS A 195 14.53 -11.12 14.43
C LYS A 195 14.51 -11.98 13.17
N PRO A 196 14.15 -13.27 13.29
CA PRO A 196 13.91 -14.13 12.14
C PRO A 196 12.80 -13.57 11.24
N ARG A 197 12.83 -13.98 9.96
CA ARG A 197 11.72 -13.75 9.03
C ARG A 197 10.47 -14.46 9.54
N VAL A 198 9.32 -13.82 9.37
CA VAL A 198 8.00 -14.36 9.70
C VAL A 198 7.25 -14.67 8.41
N LEU A 199 6.72 -15.89 8.28
CA LEU A 199 5.80 -16.24 7.21
C LEU A 199 4.38 -15.92 7.67
N GLN A 200 3.63 -15.17 6.89
CA GLN A 200 2.26 -14.74 7.24
C GLN A 200 1.22 -15.81 6.87
N GLY A 201 0.06 -15.78 7.50
CA GLY A 201 -1.01 -16.77 7.25
C GLY A 201 -0.57 -18.22 7.47
N ASP A 202 -1.07 -19.14 6.63
CA ASP A 202 -0.71 -20.56 6.68
C ASP A 202 0.61 -20.81 5.94
N GLN A 203 1.72 -20.79 6.69
CA GLN A 203 3.08 -21.01 6.18
C GLN A 203 3.44 -20.10 4.98
N GLY A 204 3.01 -18.85 5.03
CA GLY A 204 3.24 -17.85 4.01
C GLY A 204 2.09 -17.73 3.00
N LEU A 205 1.04 -18.53 3.07
CA LEU A 205 -0.20 -18.33 2.32
C LEU A 205 -1.20 -17.50 3.15
N SER A 206 -1.38 -16.23 2.79
CA SER A 206 -2.28 -15.29 3.45
C SER A 206 -3.59 -15.16 2.64
N GLN A 207 -4.71 -15.62 3.19
CA GLN A 207 -5.98 -15.63 2.46
C GLN A 207 -6.74 -14.31 2.67
N LYS A 208 -7.07 -13.64 1.56
CA LYS A 208 -7.69 -12.29 1.60
C LYS A 208 -9.17 -12.29 1.23
N GLY A 209 -9.68 -13.39 0.67
CA GLY A 209 -11.09 -13.47 0.33
C GLY A 209 -11.59 -14.89 0.04
N PRO A 210 -12.87 -15.04 -0.29
CA PRO A 210 -13.45 -16.34 -0.60
C PRO A 210 -12.94 -16.87 -1.94
N GLY A 211 -12.94 -18.20 -2.08
CA GLY A 211 -12.51 -18.89 -3.29
C GLY A 211 -11.02 -19.25 -3.30
N GLY A 212 -10.69 -20.37 -3.94
CA GLY A 212 -9.29 -20.80 -4.09
C GLY A 212 -8.51 -19.81 -4.95
N GLY A 213 -7.37 -19.33 -4.46
CA GLY A 213 -6.52 -18.39 -5.18
C GLY A 213 -6.74 -16.92 -4.84
N ASN A 214 -7.72 -16.56 -4.00
CA ASN A 214 -7.86 -15.21 -3.44
C ASN A 214 -6.99 -15.07 -2.17
N ALA A 215 -5.69 -15.17 -2.40
CA ALA A 215 -4.66 -15.22 -1.38
C ALA A 215 -3.35 -14.73 -1.98
N SER A 216 -2.43 -14.39 -1.10
CA SER A 216 -1.08 -13.98 -1.45
C SER A 216 -0.05 -14.87 -0.79
N TYR A 217 1.12 -14.93 -1.40
CA TYR A 217 2.28 -15.40 -0.67
C TYR A 217 2.93 -14.21 0.03
N TYR A 218 3.19 -14.33 1.33
CA TYR A 218 3.51 -13.18 2.16
C TYR A 218 4.48 -13.56 3.30
N TYR A 219 5.55 -12.79 3.44
CA TYR A 219 6.44 -12.82 4.59
C TYR A 219 6.89 -11.42 5.00
N SER A 220 7.38 -11.31 6.23
CA SER A 220 7.85 -10.06 6.82
C SER A 220 9.19 -10.21 7.53
N TYR A 221 9.94 -9.12 7.58
CA TYR A 221 10.96 -8.88 8.60
C TYR A 221 10.41 -7.82 9.55
N THR A 222 9.92 -8.26 10.70
CA THR A 222 9.14 -7.41 11.63
C THR A 222 10.00 -6.44 12.42
N ARG A 223 11.31 -6.69 12.51
CA ARG A 223 12.26 -5.82 13.20
C ARG A 223 13.61 -5.81 12.52
N LEU A 224 13.90 -4.67 11.90
CA LEU A 224 15.17 -4.36 11.23
C LEU A 224 15.81 -3.19 11.97
N ALA A 225 16.98 -3.39 12.59
CA ALA A 225 17.75 -2.28 13.13
C ALA A 225 18.22 -1.38 11.97
N THR A 226 17.95 -0.09 12.09
CA THR A 226 18.12 0.88 11.00
C THR A 226 19.09 1.97 11.42
N GLU A 227 20.05 2.25 10.54
CA GLU A 227 21.02 3.35 10.71
C GLU A 227 21.28 4.02 9.35
N GLY A 228 21.59 5.31 9.35
CA GLY A 228 21.98 6.00 8.13
C GLY A 228 21.70 7.48 8.18
N THR A 229 21.29 8.04 7.04
CA THR A 229 21.03 9.47 6.90
C THR A 229 19.63 9.75 6.36
N LEU A 230 19.02 10.79 6.90
CA LEU A 230 17.81 11.42 6.42
C LEU A 230 18.16 12.83 5.92
N VAL A 231 17.66 13.20 4.74
CA VAL A 231 17.79 14.54 4.16
C VAL A 231 16.44 15.21 4.22
N LEU A 232 16.38 16.38 4.86
CA LEU A 232 15.18 17.21 5.00
C LEU A 232 15.56 18.67 4.75
N SER A 233 14.89 19.35 3.82
CA SER A 233 15.10 20.79 3.54
C SER A 233 16.56 21.20 3.30
N GLY A 234 17.39 20.29 2.77
CA GLY A 234 18.81 20.51 2.50
C GLY A 234 19.76 20.15 3.65
N ASP A 235 19.24 19.86 4.85
CA ASP A 235 20.01 19.34 5.97
C ASP A 235 20.13 17.83 5.91
N THR A 236 21.29 17.30 6.32
CA THR A 236 21.52 15.85 6.43
C THR A 236 21.66 15.45 7.89
N LEU A 237 20.71 14.65 8.37
CA LEU A 237 20.62 14.18 9.74
C LEU A 237 21.12 12.74 9.82
N SER A 238 21.96 12.46 10.83
CA SER A 238 22.25 11.06 11.20
C SER A 238 21.09 10.51 12.01
N VAL A 239 20.60 9.34 11.61
CA VAL A 239 19.40 8.72 12.19
C VAL A 239 19.64 7.27 12.56
N THR A 240 18.93 6.82 13.60
CA THR A 240 18.85 5.40 14.00
C THR A 240 17.40 5.03 14.28
N GLY A 241 17.03 3.75 14.21
CA GLY A 241 15.65 3.35 14.46
C GLY A 241 15.38 1.88 14.22
N ASN A 242 14.11 1.58 13.99
CA ASN A 242 13.67 0.26 13.56
C ASN A 242 12.76 0.38 12.34
N SER A 243 12.92 -0.57 11.43
CA SER A 243 12.10 -0.70 10.23
C SER A 243 11.38 -2.05 10.20
N TRP A 244 10.30 -2.08 9.42
CA TRP A 244 9.51 -3.24 9.09
C TRP A 244 9.56 -3.43 7.58
N MET A 245 9.75 -4.66 7.11
CA MET A 245 9.69 -4.96 5.67
C MET A 245 8.67 -6.05 5.40
N ASP A 246 7.79 -5.79 4.44
CA ASP A 246 6.85 -6.75 3.89
C ASP A 246 7.19 -7.13 2.46
N ARG A 247 6.93 -8.40 2.17
CA ARG A 247 7.10 -9.01 0.87
C ARG A 247 5.93 -9.86 0.53
N GLU A 248 5.23 -9.44 -0.52
CA GLU A 248 4.04 -10.13 -0.94
C GLU A 248 3.89 -10.12 -2.47
N TRP A 249 3.33 -11.20 -3.00
CA TRP A 249 2.93 -11.32 -4.41
C TRP A 249 1.70 -12.20 -4.56
N SER A 250 0.85 -11.86 -5.54
CA SER A 250 -0.39 -12.57 -5.80
C SER A 250 -0.97 -12.30 -7.18
N THR A 251 -2.09 -12.95 -7.46
CA THR A 251 -2.97 -12.66 -8.60
C THR A 251 -4.40 -12.60 -8.07
N SER A 252 -4.57 -11.79 -7.02
CA SER A 252 -5.83 -11.55 -6.36
C SER A 252 -6.01 -10.06 -6.15
N ALA A 253 -7.24 -9.58 -6.37
CA ALA A 253 -7.67 -8.26 -5.95
C ALA A 253 -8.51 -8.40 -4.67
N LEU A 254 -8.88 -7.28 -4.06
CA LEU A 254 -9.89 -7.25 -3.01
C LEU A 254 -11.19 -7.91 -3.50
N GLY A 255 -11.88 -8.58 -2.58
CA GLY A 255 -13.20 -9.17 -2.85
C GLY A 255 -14.22 -8.10 -3.27
N PRO A 256 -15.29 -8.46 -4.00
CA PRO A 256 -16.31 -7.51 -4.44
C PRO A 256 -17.09 -6.86 -3.29
N ASP A 257 -17.00 -7.45 -2.09
CA ASP A 257 -17.59 -6.95 -0.85
C ASP A 257 -16.56 -6.26 0.06
N GLN A 258 -15.34 -6.00 -0.43
CA GLN A 258 -14.25 -5.35 0.29
C GLN A 258 -13.91 -4.00 -0.35
N GLU A 259 -13.70 -2.97 0.46
CA GLU A 259 -13.41 -1.60 -0.02
C GLU A 259 -11.94 -1.24 0.14
N GLY A 260 -11.29 -1.78 1.16
CA GLY A 260 -9.90 -1.47 1.49
C GLY A 260 -9.47 -2.22 2.74
N TRP A 261 -8.34 -1.81 3.30
CA TRP A 261 -7.80 -2.41 4.52
C TRP A 261 -7.25 -1.37 5.49
N ASP A 262 -7.19 -1.76 6.76
CA ASP A 262 -6.40 -1.11 7.81
C ASP A 262 -5.28 -2.09 8.17
N TRP A 263 -4.03 -1.76 7.91
CA TRP A 263 -2.89 -2.61 8.22
C TRP A 263 -2.07 -1.95 9.32
N PHE A 264 -1.83 -2.69 10.41
CA PHE A 264 -1.07 -2.25 11.57
C PHE A 264 0.24 -3.03 11.63
N SER A 265 1.38 -2.34 11.73
CA SER A 265 2.66 -2.94 12.12
C SER A 265 3.24 -2.22 13.33
N LEU A 266 3.23 -2.89 14.47
CA LEU A 266 3.60 -2.30 15.75
C LEU A 266 4.83 -3.02 16.30
N GLN A 267 5.85 -2.26 16.65
CA GLN A 267 7.06 -2.71 17.32
C GLN A 267 7.01 -2.23 18.77
N LEU A 268 6.73 -3.15 19.68
CA LEU A 268 6.59 -2.86 21.12
C LEU A 268 7.97 -2.84 21.80
N ASP A 269 8.10 -2.01 22.84
CA ASP A 269 9.36 -1.78 23.55
C ASP A 269 9.76 -2.98 24.43
N ASP A 270 8.81 -3.85 24.77
CA ASP A 270 9.06 -5.13 25.46
C ASP A 270 9.63 -6.22 24.53
N GLY A 271 9.84 -5.87 23.25
CA GLY A 271 10.41 -6.75 22.24
C GLY A 271 9.37 -7.56 21.48
N ARG A 272 8.07 -7.47 21.77
CA ARG A 272 7.02 -8.03 20.90
C ARG A 272 6.84 -7.19 19.64
N ASP A 273 6.46 -7.83 18.54
CA ASP A 273 5.93 -7.15 17.36
C ASP A 273 4.52 -7.67 17.06
N LEU A 274 3.65 -6.82 16.54
CA LEU A 274 2.29 -7.17 16.16
C LEU A 274 2.05 -6.69 14.73
N MET A 275 1.66 -7.60 13.84
CA MET A 275 1.01 -7.24 12.59
C MET A 275 -0.45 -7.66 12.67
N TYR A 276 -1.35 -6.79 12.25
CA TYR A 276 -2.75 -7.16 12.04
C TYR A 276 -3.28 -6.35 10.88
N TYR A 277 -3.94 -7.02 9.94
CA TYR A 277 -4.70 -6.31 8.92
C TYR A 277 -6.19 -6.60 9.06
N GLN A 278 -6.97 -5.55 8.90
CA GLN A 278 -8.41 -5.59 8.86
C GLN A 278 -8.88 -5.30 7.44
N LEU A 279 -9.37 -6.31 6.73
CA LEU A 279 -10.06 -6.07 5.46
C LEU A 279 -11.46 -5.54 5.77
N ARG A 280 -11.76 -4.34 5.27
CA ARG A 280 -13.05 -3.70 5.53
C ARG A 280 -14.04 -4.07 4.43
N ARG A 281 -15.23 -4.48 4.85
CA ARG A 281 -16.34 -4.75 3.94
C ARG A 281 -17.06 -3.46 3.58
N THR A 282 -17.86 -3.51 2.52
CA THR A 282 -18.66 -2.36 2.06
C THR A 282 -19.74 -1.88 3.03
N ASP A 283 -20.07 -2.70 4.03
CA ASP A 283 -20.96 -2.32 5.13
C ASP A 283 -20.21 -1.75 6.36
N GLY A 284 -18.91 -1.48 6.21
CA GLY A 284 -18.03 -1.00 7.27
C GLY A 284 -17.59 -2.07 8.28
N THR A 285 -18.11 -3.31 8.17
CA THR A 285 -17.72 -4.38 9.08
C THR A 285 -16.43 -5.07 8.64
N PRO A 286 -15.63 -5.57 9.58
CA PRO A 286 -14.40 -6.30 9.24
C PRO A 286 -14.70 -7.69 8.70
N SER A 287 -13.98 -8.06 7.64
CA SER A 287 -14.00 -9.39 7.02
C SER A 287 -13.51 -10.48 7.96
N ARG A 288 -14.01 -11.71 7.78
CA ARG A 288 -13.46 -12.91 8.43
C ARG A 288 -12.08 -13.33 7.92
N PHE A 289 -11.59 -12.69 6.85
CA PHE A 289 -10.26 -12.91 6.27
C PHE A 289 -9.21 -11.91 6.80
N SER A 290 -9.58 -11.08 7.77
CA SER A 290 -8.63 -10.31 8.56
C SER A 290 -7.82 -11.25 9.43
N GLU A 291 -6.50 -11.08 9.45
CA GLU A 291 -5.56 -11.92 10.18
C GLU A 291 -4.40 -11.07 10.71
N GLY A 292 -3.61 -11.66 11.57
CA GLY A 292 -2.39 -11.05 12.09
C GLY A 292 -1.43 -12.06 12.68
N VAL A 293 -0.36 -11.54 13.25
CA VAL A 293 0.65 -12.33 13.96
C VAL A 293 1.25 -11.50 15.08
N ILE A 294 1.45 -12.13 16.24
CA ILE A 294 2.34 -11.64 17.29
C ILE A 294 3.66 -12.35 17.17
N VAL A 295 4.75 -11.58 17.20
CA VAL A 295 6.12 -12.08 17.17
C VAL A 295 6.76 -11.80 18.52
N GLY A 296 7.05 -12.85 19.28
CA GLY A 296 7.70 -12.77 20.57
C GLY A 296 9.11 -12.15 20.49
N PRO A 297 9.70 -11.77 21.64
CA PRO A 297 11.08 -11.28 21.70
C PRO A 297 12.11 -12.31 21.21
N ASP A 298 11.79 -13.61 21.31
CA ASP A 298 12.59 -14.74 20.84
C ASP A 298 12.34 -15.12 19.37
N GLY A 299 11.39 -14.44 18.71
CA GLY A 299 10.99 -14.73 17.34
C GLY A 299 9.93 -15.83 17.19
N ALA A 300 9.39 -16.38 18.29
CA ALA A 300 8.24 -17.27 18.24
C ALA A 300 7.00 -16.51 17.72
N THR A 301 6.17 -17.18 16.92
CA THR A 301 5.01 -16.54 16.28
C THR A 301 3.71 -17.15 16.79
N GLN A 302 2.73 -16.28 17.07
CA GLN A 302 1.35 -16.64 17.38
C GLN A 302 0.44 -16.00 16.33
N THR A 303 -0.25 -16.82 15.55
CA THR A 303 -1.23 -16.34 14.55
C THR A 303 -2.46 -15.78 15.25
N LEU A 304 -3.03 -14.73 14.66
CA LEU A 304 -4.28 -14.12 15.09
C LEU A 304 -5.29 -14.21 13.97
N ASP A 305 -6.48 -14.71 14.29
CA ASP A 305 -7.64 -14.62 13.42
C ASP A 305 -8.47 -13.37 13.76
N ARG A 306 -9.41 -13.02 12.88
CA ARG A 306 -10.36 -11.92 13.12
C ARG A 306 -11.01 -11.98 14.50
N SER A 307 -11.37 -13.16 15.02
CA SER A 307 -12.06 -13.28 16.31
C SER A 307 -11.23 -12.86 17.51
N ASP A 308 -9.90 -12.88 17.38
CA ASP A 308 -8.97 -12.67 18.49
C ASP A 308 -8.70 -11.18 18.72
N VAL A 309 -8.97 -10.36 17.70
CA VAL A 309 -8.63 -8.94 17.66
C VAL A 309 -9.87 -8.05 17.66
N SER A 310 -9.88 -7.03 18.50
CA SER A 310 -10.85 -5.94 18.47
C SER A 310 -10.13 -4.63 18.16
N VAL A 311 -10.58 -3.92 17.13
CA VAL A 311 -10.14 -2.56 16.79
C VAL A 311 -11.32 -1.61 16.97
N GLU A 312 -11.16 -0.63 17.84
CA GLU A 312 -12.15 0.42 18.14
C GLU A 312 -11.59 1.76 17.69
N VAL A 313 -12.30 2.45 16.78
CA VAL A 313 -11.94 3.80 16.34
C VAL A 313 -12.41 4.82 17.37
N LEU A 314 -11.50 5.68 17.83
CA LEU A 314 -11.75 6.70 18.85
C LEU A 314 -11.85 8.11 18.26
N GLU A 315 -11.11 8.39 17.19
CA GLU A 315 -11.07 9.69 16.51
C GLU A 315 -10.85 9.49 15.01
N THR A 316 -11.35 10.44 14.22
CA THR A 316 -11.16 10.52 12.78
C THR A 316 -10.60 11.88 12.39
N TRP A 317 -9.92 11.93 11.25
CA TRP A 317 -9.41 13.13 10.62
C TRP A 317 -9.86 13.15 9.16
N THR A 318 -10.20 14.33 8.65
CA THR A 318 -10.62 14.51 7.26
C THR A 318 -9.52 15.25 6.51
N SER A 319 -9.22 14.77 5.30
CA SER A 319 -8.26 15.39 4.38
C SER A 319 -8.55 16.89 4.18
N PRO A 320 -7.53 17.73 3.92
CA PRO A 320 -7.73 19.18 3.78
C PRO A 320 -8.70 19.56 2.65
N ASP A 321 -8.81 18.72 1.62
CA ASP A 321 -9.76 18.89 0.52
C ASP A 321 -11.19 18.43 0.85
N GLY A 322 -11.41 17.79 2.00
CA GLY A 322 -12.71 17.35 2.49
C GLY A 322 -13.23 16.05 1.88
N THR A 323 -12.42 15.32 1.11
CA THR A 323 -12.87 14.17 0.32
C THR A 323 -12.70 12.82 1.00
N HIS A 324 -11.74 12.69 1.94
CA HIS A 324 -11.42 11.43 2.61
C HIS A 324 -11.43 11.61 4.13
N THR A 325 -12.04 10.69 4.86
CA THR A 325 -12.03 10.68 6.33
C THR A 325 -11.43 9.37 6.83
N TYR A 326 -10.33 9.49 7.57
CA TYR A 326 -9.54 8.37 8.08
C TYR A 326 -9.69 8.27 9.60
N PRO A 327 -9.82 7.06 10.17
CA PRO A 327 -9.51 6.82 11.58
C PRO A 327 -8.10 7.28 11.89
N VAL A 328 -7.89 7.96 13.01
CA VAL A 328 -6.55 8.41 13.45
C VAL A 328 -6.32 8.20 14.95
N ASP A 329 -7.22 7.52 15.64
CA ASP A 329 -6.98 7.06 17.00
C ASP A 329 -7.73 5.75 17.20
N TRP A 330 -7.04 4.75 17.74
CA TRP A 330 -7.59 3.41 17.90
C TRP A 330 -7.30 2.85 19.27
N THR A 331 -8.22 2.02 19.77
CA THR A 331 -7.87 0.97 20.73
C THR A 331 -7.83 -0.38 20.04
N LEU A 332 -6.69 -1.06 20.09
CA LEU A 332 -6.49 -2.42 19.60
C LEU A 332 -6.31 -3.37 20.78
N ARG A 333 -7.11 -4.44 20.83
CA ARG A 333 -7.07 -5.44 21.90
C ARG A 333 -6.91 -6.85 21.37
N VAL A 334 -6.07 -7.64 22.03
CA VAL A 334 -5.93 -9.09 21.87
C VAL A 334 -5.97 -9.70 23.28
N PRO A 335 -7.18 -10.00 23.81
CA PRO A 335 -7.36 -10.32 25.23
C PRO A 335 -6.57 -11.55 25.70
N ASP A 336 -6.50 -12.60 24.88
CA ASP A 336 -5.82 -13.85 25.24
C ASP A 336 -4.29 -13.68 25.35
N GLU A 337 -3.75 -12.56 24.87
CA GLU A 337 -2.32 -12.22 24.85
C GLU A 337 -1.99 -11.01 25.76
N ASP A 338 -2.94 -10.60 26.60
CA ASP A 338 -2.85 -9.44 27.50
C ASP A 338 -2.48 -8.13 26.77
N ILE A 339 -2.95 -7.97 25.53
CA ILE A 339 -2.72 -6.77 24.71
C ILE A 339 -3.97 -5.87 24.77
N ASP A 340 -3.78 -4.66 25.28
CA ASP A 340 -4.69 -3.51 25.17
C ASP A 340 -3.85 -2.26 24.87
N LEU A 341 -3.96 -1.75 23.65
CA LEU A 341 -3.10 -0.72 23.09
C LEU A 341 -3.94 0.45 22.59
N ARG A 342 -3.59 1.67 23.00
CA ARG A 342 -3.99 2.88 22.29
C ARG A 342 -2.93 3.26 21.27
N ILE A 343 -3.38 3.48 20.04
CA ILE A 343 -2.54 3.76 18.87
C ILE A 343 -2.92 5.15 18.38
N THR A 344 -1.95 6.05 18.28
CA THR A 344 -2.16 7.44 17.85
C THR A 344 -1.05 7.85 16.89
N PRO A 345 -1.33 8.56 15.78
CA PRO A 345 -0.30 9.06 14.90
C PRO A 345 0.57 10.09 15.60
N LEU A 346 1.73 10.35 14.99
CA LEU A 346 2.57 11.47 15.40
C LEU A 346 1.83 12.81 15.24
N PHE A 347 1.15 12.97 14.10
CA PHE A 347 0.14 13.99 13.79
C PHE A 347 -0.82 13.43 12.71
N PRO A 348 -2.06 13.93 12.59
CA PRO A 348 -3.09 13.29 11.77
C PRO A 348 -2.85 13.32 10.26
N ASP A 349 -2.24 14.39 9.73
CA ASP A 349 -2.07 14.61 8.29
C ASP A 349 -0.88 13.82 7.73
N GLN A 350 -1.09 12.53 7.50
CA GLN A 350 -0.13 11.61 6.86
C GLN A 350 -0.78 10.91 5.66
N GLU A 351 -1.65 11.62 4.95
CA GLU A 351 -2.27 11.16 3.70
C GLU A 351 -1.25 11.24 2.55
N LEU A 352 -1.08 10.11 1.86
CA LEU A 352 -0.35 10.01 0.62
C LEU A 352 -1.29 10.38 -0.54
N ASP A 353 -1.39 11.69 -0.80
CA ASP A 353 -2.23 12.25 -1.88
C ASP A 353 -1.59 12.06 -3.27
N VAL A 354 -1.68 10.83 -3.78
CA VAL A 354 -1.14 10.44 -5.09
C VAL A 354 -2.23 9.74 -5.93
N SER A 355 -1.85 9.11 -7.06
CA SER A 355 -2.82 8.50 -7.99
C SER A 355 -3.77 7.48 -7.34
N VAL A 356 -3.31 6.74 -6.34
CA VAL A 356 -4.14 5.92 -5.44
C VAL A 356 -3.90 6.48 -4.05
N ARG A 357 -4.97 6.89 -3.34
CA ARG A 357 -4.80 7.51 -2.02
C ARG A 357 -4.64 6.47 -0.93
N TYR A 358 -3.67 6.73 -0.07
CA TYR A 358 -3.37 5.96 1.13
C TYR A 358 -3.29 6.94 2.30
N TRP A 359 -3.52 6.45 3.51
CA TRP A 359 -3.01 7.11 4.71
C TRP A 359 -1.91 6.20 5.28
N GLU A 360 -0.71 6.75 5.44
CA GLU A 360 0.53 6.00 5.69
C GLU A 360 1.28 6.61 6.89
N GLY A 361 0.75 6.33 8.08
CA GLY A 361 1.11 7.11 9.26
C GLY A 361 2.04 6.41 10.23
N PHE A 362 3.09 7.12 10.62
CA PHE A 362 3.88 6.80 11.81
C PHE A 362 2.99 6.98 13.05
N VAL A 363 2.75 5.87 13.76
CA VAL A 363 2.01 5.81 15.02
C VAL A 363 2.88 5.54 16.24
N ARG A 364 2.42 6.04 17.39
CA ARG A 364 2.90 5.71 18.73
C ARG A 364 1.90 4.81 19.43
N VAL A 365 2.42 3.92 20.27
CA VAL A 365 1.64 2.93 21.03
C VAL A 365 1.81 3.17 22.53
N LYS A 366 0.71 3.10 23.27
CA LYS A 366 0.66 3.14 24.74
C LYS A 366 -0.38 2.14 25.27
N GLY A 367 -0.31 1.79 26.56
CA GLY A 367 -1.29 0.91 27.22
C GLY A 367 -0.59 -0.23 27.95
N SER A 368 -1.01 -1.46 27.67
CA SER A 368 -0.35 -2.69 28.13
C SER A 368 1.14 -2.78 27.74
N ALA A 369 1.53 -2.11 26.65
CA ALA A 369 2.91 -1.88 26.25
C ALA A 369 3.08 -0.47 25.64
N THR A 370 4.32 -0.01 25.53
CA THR A 370 4.69 1.15 24.72
C THR A 370 5.37 0.69 23.44
N GLY A 371 5.36 1.53 22.41
CA GLY A 371 6.01 1.20 21.15
C GLY A 371 5.76 2.22 20.06
N ARG A 372 6.17 1.85 18.85
CA ARG A 372 6.04 2.66 17.63
C ARG A 372 5.71 1.74 16.45
N GLY A 373 5.20 2.30 15.38
CA GLY A 373 4.81 1.50 14.23
C GLY A 373 4.28 2.32 13.07
N TYR A 374 3.68 1.62 12.12
CA TYR A 374 2.96 2.20 11.01
C TYR A 374 1.53 1.67 10.98
N VAL A 375 0.63 2.53 10.51
CA VAL A 375 -0.70 2.13 10.06
C VAL A 375 -0.87 2.58 8.62
N GLU A 376 -1.18 1.63 7.74
CA GLU A 376 -1.55 1.88 6.34
C GLU A 376 -3.06 1.70 6.20
N MET A 377 -3.72 2.64 5.54
CA MET A 377 -5.15 2.57 5.24
C MET A 377 -5.42 2.92 3.79
N THR A 378 -6.30 2.14 3.16
CA THR A 378 -6.76 2.33 1.78
C THR A 378 -8.26 2.28 1.69
N GLY A 379 -8.89 2.87 0.66
CA GLY A 379 -10.33 2.72 0.39
C GLY A 379 -11.25 3.52 1.32
N TYR A 380 -10.78 4.64 1.84
CA TYR A 380 -11.58 5.65 2.52
C TYR A 380 -11.98 6.73 1.51
N GLY A 381 -13.18 7.31 1.57
CA GLY A 381 -13.66 8.30 0.59
C GLY A 381 -14.26 7.70 -0.70
N ASP A 382 -14.00 6.43 -0.98
CA ASP A 382 -14.46 5.72 -2.20
C ASP A 382 -15.88 5.13 -2.07
N SER A 383 -16.53 5.23 -0.91
CA SER A 383 -17.75 4.48 -0.61
C SER A 383 -18.65 5.03 0.51
N PRO A 384 -19.93 4.59 0.58
CA PRO A 384 -20.84 4.90 1.69
C PRO A 384 -20.41 4.31 3.05
N GLY A 385 -19.53 3.30 3.07
CA GLY A 385 -19.03 2.64 4.28
C GLY A 385 -17.90 3.42 4.97
N SER A 386 -17.38 4.47 4.32
CA SER A 386 -16.37 5.35 4.90
C SER A 386 -16.93 6.12 6.11
N PRO A 387 -16.12 6.37 7.16
CA PRO A 387 -16.51 7.26 8.25
C PRO A 387 -16.93 8.60 7.69
N VAL A 388 -18.01 9.15 8.22
CA VAL A 388 -18.46 10.52 7.94
C VAL A 388 -18.11 11.39 9.14
N SER A 389 -17.70 12.63 8.88
CA SER A 389 -17.36 13.64 9.89
C SER A 389 -18.44 13.88 10.92
#